data_AF-A0A5Y7EZ80-F1
#
_entry.id   AF-A0A5Y7EZ80-F1
#
_cell.length_a   1.000
_cell.length_b   1.000
_cell.length_c   1.000
_cell.angle_alpha   90.00
_cell.angle_beta   90.00
_cell.angle_gamma   90.00
#
_symmetry.space_group_name_H-M   'P 1'
#
loop_
_entity.id
_entity.type
_entity.pdbx_description
1 polymer ?
#
loop_
_entity_poly.entity_id
_entity_poly.type
_entity_poly.pdbx_seq_one_letter_code
_entity_poly.pdbx_strand_id
1 'polypeptide(L)'
;MNNTTKLIKENLLKYIDKNSTCLEIAPGSGDMVNALIHDIKFMYTIDPSLISLEMENINNLKHIQGFFNFNTLKTTLKDKIDLI
;
A
#
# COMPACT_ATOMS: atom_id res chain seq x y z
N MET A 1 -13.58 8.12 6.79
CA MET A 1 -12.52 7.32 7.45
C MET A 1 -12.91 7.06 8.89
N ASN A 2 -12.90 5.79 9.34
CA ASN A 2 -13.23 5.46 10.74
C ASN A 2 -12.10 5.90 11.69
N ASN A 3 -12.39 5.98 13.01
CA ASN A 3 -11.42 6.46 14.01
C ASN A 3 -10.18 5.56 14.14
N THR A 4 -10.34 4.25 13.91
CA THR A 4 -9.25 3.27 13.99
C THR A 4 -8.25 3.48 12.85
N THR A 5 -8.71 3.57 11.60
CA THR A 5 -7.90 3.86 10.42
C THR A 5 -7.15 5.18 10.57
N LYS A 6 -7.80 6.20 11.14
CA LYS A 6 -7.16 7.50 11.44
C LYS A 6 -6.00 7.35 12.42
N LEU A 7 -6.21 6.65 13.53
CA LEU A 7 -5.18 6.44 14.56
C LEU A 7 -3.99 5.62 14.01
N ILE A 8 -4.28 4.58 13.23
CA ILE A 8 -3.23 3.77 12.58
C ILE A 8 -2.42 4.65 11.63
N LYS A 9 -3.09 5.40 10.73
CA LYS A 9 -2.42 6.34 9.82
C LYS A 9 -1.49 7.30 10.56
N GLU A 10 -1.97 7.96 11.62
CA GLU A 10 -1.16 8.91 12.41
C GLU A 10 0.08 8.25 13.04
N ASN A 11 0.01 6.97 13.41
CA ASN A 11 1.18 6.23 13.89
C ASN A 11 2.14 5.87 12.77
N LEU A 12 1.65 5.49 11.59
CA LEU A 12 2.48 5.15 10.44
C LEU A 12 3.26 6.35 9.92
N LEU A 13 2.63 7.52 9.85
CA LEU A 13 3.24 8.79 9.42
C LEU A 13 4.39 9.28 10.32
N LYS A 14 4.66 8.62 11.46
CA LYS A 14 5.86 8.86 12.27
C LYS A 14 7.12 8.22 11.67
N TYR A 15 6.94 7.22 10.80
CA TYR A 15 8.02 6.42 10.22
C TYR A 15 8.14 6.58 8.70
N ILE A 16 7.13 7.14 8.06
CA ILE A 16 7.06 7.34 6.61
C ILE A 16 6.74 8.80 6.28
N ASP A 17 7.14 9.22 5.08
CA ASP A 17 6.89 10.56 4.57
C ASP A 17 6.54 10.55 3.08
N LYS A 18 6.43 11.74 2.48
CA LYS A 18 6.08 11.93 1.06
C LYS A 18 7.06 11.29 0.06
N ASN A 19 8.25 10.87 0.50
CA ASN A 19 9.24 10.17 -0.31
C ASN A 19 9.21 8.66 -0.11
N SER A 20 8.50 8.16 0.90
CA SER A 20 8.42 6.73 1.21
C SER A 20 7.71 5.94 0.13
N THR A 21 8.22 4.73 -0.10
CA THR A 21 7.58 3.72 -0.94
C THR A 21 7.18 2.55 -0.06
N CYS A 22 5.89 2.24 -0.05
CA CYS A 22 5.30 1.31 0.90
C CYS A 22 4.78 0.06 0.18
N LEU A 23 4.67 -1.05 0.92
CA LEU A 23 4.00 -2.27 0.47
C LEU A 23 2.97 -2.69 1.51
N GLU A 24 1.70 -2.79 1.10
CA GLU A 24 0.65 -3.39 1.92
C GLU A 24 0.37 -4.82 1.45
N ILE A 25 0.47 -5.77 2.38
CA ILE A 25 0.15 -7.17 2.15
C ILE A 25 -1.29 -7.42 2.58
N ALA A 26 -2.08 -8.04 1.72
CA ALA A 26 -3.49 -8.30 1.96
C ALA A 26 -4.31 -7.03 2.29
N PRO A 27 -4.34 -6.02 1.39
CA PRO A 27 -5.06 -4.76 1.58
C PRO A 27 -6.58 -4.91 1.75
N GLY A 28 -7.16 -6.07 1.42
CA GLY A 28 -8.60 -6.29 1.50
C GLY A 28 -9.40 -5.26 0.69
N SER A 29 -10.21 -4.44 1.39
CA SER A 29 -10.99 -3.33 0.80
C SER A 29 -10.15 -2.13 0.36
N GLY A 30 -8.88 -2.03 0.79
CA GLY A 30 -7.99 -0.91 0.46
C GLY A 30 -8.16 0.33 1.35
N ASP A 31 -8.83 0.21 2.49
CA ASP A 31 -9.09 1.33 3.41
C ASP A 31 -7.79 2.05 3.85
N MET A 32 -6.73 1.29 4.15
CA MET A 32 -5.45 1.86 4.56
C MET A 32 -4.67 2.45 3.39
N VAL A 33 -4.67 1.79 2.23
CA VAL A 33 -4.09 2.38 1.01
C VAL A 33 -4.72 3.73 0.71
N ASN A 34 -6.06 3.82 0.67
CA ASN A 34 -6.77 5.07 0.42
C ASN A 34 -6.45 6.14 1.48
N ALA A 35 -6.26 5.74 2.73
CA ALA A 35 -5.88 6.65 3.80
C ALA A 35 -4.46 7.20 3.64
N LEU A 36 -3.50 6.43 3.09
CA LEU A 36 -2.08 6.78 3.03
C LEU A 36 -1.59 7.32 1.70
N ILE A 37 -2.29 7.02 0.59
CA ILE A 37 -1.78 7.21 -0.77
C ILE A 37 -1.38 8.65 -1.12
N HIS A 38 -1.96 9.64 -0.43
CA HIS A 38 -1.66 11.06 -0.61
C HIS A 38 -0.49 11.56 0.23
N ASP A 39 -0.01 10.76 1.19
CA ASP A 39 1.05 11.13 2.13
C ASP A 39 2.39 10.43 1.83
N ILE A 40 2.43 9.59 0.80
CA ILE A 40 3.60 8.80 0.40
C ILE A 40 3.90 8.96 -1.10
N LYS A 41 5.10 8.56 -1.51
CA LYS A 41 5.51 8.64 -2.92
C LYS A 41 4.79 7.59 -3.77
N PHE A 42 4.79 6.34 -3.30
CA PHE A 42 4.28 5.21 -4.07
C PHE A 42 3.82 4.07 -3.16
N MET A 43 2.74 3.38 -3.54
CA MET A 43 2.24 2.21 -2.84
C MET A 43 2.28 0.98 -3.75
N TYR A 44 2.80 -0.12 -3.25
CA TYR A 44 2.56 -1.45 -3.79
C TYR A 44 1.54 -2.16 -2.92
N THR A 45 0.73 -3.01 -3.53
CA THR A 45 -0.15 -3.92 -2.79
C THR A 45 -0.03 -5.34 -3.34
N ILE A 46 -0.23 -6.34 -2.50
CA ILE A 46 -0.28 -7.74 -2.92
C ILE A 46 -1.45 -8.48 -2.29
N ASP A 47 -2.36 -8.98 -3.13
CA ASP A 47 -3.53 -9.77 -2.75
C ASP A 47 -3.92 -10.68 -3.91
N PRO A 48 -4.41 -11.92 -3.69
CA PRO A 48 -5.02 -12.72 -4.76
C PRO A 48 -6.31 -12.10 -5.32
N SER A 49 -7.02 -11.31 -4.51
CA SER A 49 -8.27 -10.65 -4.86
C SER A 49 -8.01 -9.43 -5.72
N LEU A 50 -8.97 -9.10 -6.59
CA LEU A 50 -8.97 -7.81 -7.27
C LEU A 50 -9.19 -6.70 -6.24
N ILE A 51 -8.41 -5.62 -6.36
CA ILE A 51 -8.65 -4.41 -5.60
C ILE A 51 -9.89 -3.69 -6.13
N SER A 52 -10.59 -2.96 -5.26
CA SER A 52 -11.79 -2.19 -5.60
C SER A 52 -11.55 -1.20 -6.76
N LEU A 53 -12.59 -0.99 -7.58
CA LEU A 53 -12.58 -0.02 -8.69
C LEU A 53 -12.19 1.40 -8.27
N GLU A 54 -12.40 1.76 -7.00
CA GLU A 54 -12.05 3.07 -6.44
C GLU A 54 -10.54 3.35 -6.49
N MET A 55 -9.71 2.32 -6.66
CA MET A 55 -8.26 2.42 -6.66
C MET A 55 -7.64 2.37 -8.08
N GLU A 56 -8.46 2.15 -9.12
CA GLU A 56 -7.99 2.10 -10.52
C GLU A 56 -7.46 3.45 -11.02
N ASN A 57 -7.95 4.57 -10.45
CA ASN A 57 -7.56 5.92 -10.86
C ASN A 57 -6.40 6.52 -10.06
N ILE A 58 -5.73 5.71 -9.24
CA ILE A 58 -4.61 6.17 -8.39
C ILE A 58 -3.29 6.01 -9.16
N ASN A 59 -2.69 7.14 -9.51
CA ASN A 59 -1.47 7.17 -10.34
C ASN A 59 -0.21 6.64 -9.65
N ASN A 60 -0.16 6.64 -8.31
CA ASN A 60 0.99 6.23 -7.51
C ASN A 60 0.76 4.91 -6.75
N LEU A 61 -0.06 4.03 -7.31
CA LEU A 61 -0.36 2.71 -6.78
C LEU A 61 -0.08 1.62 -7.82
N LYS A 62 0.49 0.49 -7.37
CA LYS A 62 0.57 -0.74 -8.17
C LYS A 62 0.06 -1.93 -7.38
N HIS A 63 -1.01 -2.53 -7.89
CA HIS A 63 -1.50 -3.80 -7.37
C HIS A 63 -0.80 -5.00 -8.03
N ILE A 64 -0.37 -5.95 -7.21
CA ILE A 64 0.19 -7.22 -7.60
C ILE A 64 -0.86 -8.28 -7.26
N GLN A 65 -1.55 -8.79 -8.28
CA GLN A 65 -2.53 -9.85 -8.06
C GLN A 65 -1.80 -11.18 -7.84
N GLY A 66 -1.84 -11.68 -6.61
CA GLY A 66 -1.23 -12.95 -6.23
C GLY A 66 -1.03 -13.10 -4.73
N PHE A 67 -0.68 -14.31 -4.31
CA PHE A 67 -0.29 -14.58 -2.94
C PHE A 67 1.06 -13.95 -2.62
N PHE A 68 1.23 -13.52 -1.36
CA PHE A 68 2.53 -13.05 -0.88
C PHE A 68 3.60 -14.13 -1.09
N ASN A 69 4.58 -13.81 -1.93
CA ASN A 69 5.75 -14.63 -2.16
C ASN A 69 6.98 -13.72 -2.21
N PHE A 70 7.89 -13.92 -1.26
CA PHE A 70 9.08 -13.09 -1.10
C PHE A 70 9.94 -13.03 -2.38
N ASN A 71 10.11 -14.15 -3.08
CA ASN A 71 10.90 -14.20 -4.31
C ASN A 71 10.23 -13.40 -5.43
N THR A 72 8.91 -13.57 -5.58
CA THR A 72 8.11 -12.82 -6.57
C THR A 72 8.13 -11.33 -6.29
N LEU A 73 8.02 -10.93 -5.02
CA LEU A 73 8.14 -9.53 -4.60
C LEU A 73 9.52 -8.98 -4.94
N LYS A 74 10.60 -9.69 -4.59
CA LYS A 74 11.96 -9.24 -4.89
C LYS A 74 12.19 -8.99 -6.39
N THR A 75 11.54 -9.75 -7.28
CA THR A 75 11.62 -9.52 -8.73
C THR A 75 10.68 -8.42 -9.25
N THR A 76 9.60 -8.12 -8.53
CA THR A 76 8.53 -7.20 -8.98
C THR A 76 8.76 -5.77 -8.47
N LEU A 77 9.33 -5.66 -7.28
CA LEU A 77 9.63 -4.40 -6.63
C LEU A 77 10.89 -3.79 -7.27
N LYS A 78 10.73 -2.62 -7.87
CA LYS A 78 11.86 -1.86 -8.46
C LYS A 78 12.52 -0.93 -7.46
N ASP A 79 11.84 -0.64 -6.36
CA ASP A 79 12.22 0.34 -5.35
C ASP A 79 12.62 -0.35 -4.04
N LYS A 80 13.43 0.34 -3.23
CA LYS A 80 13.63 -0.04 -1.82
C LYS A 80 12.31 0.21 -1.09
N ILE A 81 11.79 -0.84 -0.45
CA ILE A 81 10.47 -0.80 0.20
C ILE A 81 10.63 -0.79 1.71
N ASP A 82 9.93 0.15 2.34
CA ASP A 82 9.65 0.10 3.76
C ASP A 82 8.42 -0.79 3.98
N LEU A 83 8.63 -1.92 4.66
CA LEU A 83 7.57 -2.84 5.04
C LEU A 83 6.85 -2.26 6.25
N ILE A 84 5.51 -2.21 6.18
CA ILE A 84 4.65 -1.63 7.22
C ILE A 84 3.61 -2.65 7.63
#